data_AF-A0A0Q6FVY8-F1
#
_entry.id   AF-A0A0Q6FVY8-F1
#
_cell.length_a   1.000
_cell.length_b   1.000
_cell.length_c   1.000
_cell.angle_alpha   90.00
_cell.angle_beta   90.00
_cell.angle_gamma   90.00
#
_symmetry.space_group_name_H-M   'P 1'
#
loop_
_entity.id
_entity.type
_entity.pdbx_description
1 polymer ?
#
loop_
_entity_poly.entity_id
_entity_poly.type
_entity_poly.pdbx_seq_one_letter_code
_entity_poly.pdbx_strand_id
1 'polypeptide(L)'
;MDGFLWFSWVLLVGFAVLSVVLLVVLVVVRALRDLFARRRARAADEVRAHIFEVVMGEDDDAARGRAALAAARGRAADRVEQQVFEMLPKLRGESRAELVGLLMARGAEQRALALVGSRSSVRRCRGAFQLGMLGLTQHVPRLVRLLRDRHFLVRRVTVRALGAMGDPRAVRPLLLLGEHDPRLTRDLVFALDRLGPDAAPELRSVLLEEMTHGDHLHLDPAAVVLGLLADRPSVDVLAQGLGSPNPSFAGACAEALGRIGAPEAIPALTEALLDLRPNVRAGAAHALGSIGSSVAAASLLDVVDEEEPQVSRQAAQALIELGPGGRRMLATSSSPYAVEAMALEAIRGGRS
;
A
#
# COMPACT_ATOMS: atom_id res chain seq x y z
N MET A 1 13.31 69.02 -35.59
CA MET A 1 13.20 67.55 -35.71
C MET A 1 14.24 66.82 -34.85
N ASP A 2 15.23 67.52 -34.28
CA ASP A 2 16.38 66.90 -33.60
C ASP A 2 16.09 66.37 -32.18
N GLY A 3 15.13 66.98 -31.46
CA GLY A 3 14.79 66.56 -30.09
C GLY A 3 14.10 65.18 -30.01
N PHE A 4 13.31 64.81 -31.02
CA PHE A 4 12.61 63.51 -31.06
C PHE A 4 13.59 62.35 -31.33
N LEU A 5 14.56 62.56 -32.22
CA LEU A 5 15.61 61.58 -32.52
C LEU A 5 16.54 61.38 -31.31
N TRP A 6 16.89 62.46 -30.60
CA TRP A 6 17.70 62.38 -29.38
C TRP A 6 16.99 61.61 -28.26
N PHE A 7 15.70 61.87 -28.03
CA PHE A 7 14.90 61.16 -27.02
C PHE A 7 14.75 59.66 -27.34
N SER A 8 14.51 59.31 -28.61
CA SER A 8 14.45 57.91 -29.06
C SER A 8 15.79 57.19 -28.85
N TRP A 9 16.92 57.86 -29.14
CA TRP A 9 18.26 57.31 -28.90
C TRP A 9 18.54 57.07 -27.41
N VAL A 10 18.19 58.00 -26.53
CA VAL A 10 18.36 57.84 -25.08
C VAL A 10 17.51 56.67 -24.55
N LEU A 11 16.29 56.51 -25.03
CA LEU A 11 15.43 55.37 -24.68
C LEU A 11 15.98 54.04 -25.19
N LEU A 12 16.51 53.99 -26.41
CA LEU A 12 17.09 52.79 -26.99
C LEU A 12 18.35 52.35 -26.23
N VAL A 13 19.24 53.29 -25.93
CA VAL A 13 20.43 53.04 -25.11
C VAL A 13 20.02 52.62 -23.69
N GLY A 14 19.02 53.28 -23.09
CA GLY A 14 18.47 52.90 -21.79
C GLY A 14 17.92 51.48 -21.77
N PHE A 15 17.17 51.08 -22.80
CA PHE A 15 16.62 49.72 -22.94
C PHE A 15 17.71 48.68 -23.19
N ALA A 16 18.73 49.00 -23.98
CA ALA A 16 19.88 48.14 -24.21
C ALA A 16 20.67 47.90 -22.92
N VAL A 17 20.95 48.97 -22.16
CA VAL A 17 21.62 48.88 -20.85
C VAL A 17 20.79 48.07 -19.87
N LEU A 18 19.47 48.32 -19.76
CA LEU A 18 18.58 47.55 -18.90
C LEU A 18 18.54 46.07 -19.28
N SER A 19 18.50 45.77 -20.58
CA SER A 19 18.51 44.39 -21.10
C SER A 19 19.81 43.67 -20.76
N VAL A 20 20.96 44.34 -20.88
CA VAL A 20 22.26 43.79 -20.49
C VAL A 20 22.33 43.56 -18.99
N VAL A 21 21.85 44.51 -18.18
CA VAL A 21 21.81 44.38 -16.71
C VAL A 21 20.91 43.19 -16.30
N LEU A 22 19.72 43.05 -16.90
CA LEU A 22 18.83 41.92 -16.64
C LEU A 22 19.47 40.59 -17.05
N LEU A 23 20.17 40.54 -18.19
CA LEU A 23 20.89 39.36 -18.64
C LEU A 23 22.01 38.99 -17.66
N VAL A 24 22.81 39.97 -17.22
CA VAL A 24 23.88 39.75 -16.23
C VAL A 24 23.29 39.25 -14.91
N VAL A 25 22.20 39.85 -14.42
CA VAL A 25 21.50 39.39 -13.21
C VAL A 25 21.02 37.96 -13.37
N LEU A 26 20.40 37.60 -14.51
CA LEU A 26 19.93 36.25 -14.77
C LEU A 26 21.10 35.24 -14.78
N VAL A 27 22.21 35.58 -15.45
CA VAL A 27 23.41 34.75 -15.50
C VAL A 27 24.02 34.58 -14.11
N VAL A 28 24.13 35.64 -13.32
CA VAL A 28 24.64 35.59 -11.94
C VAL A 28 23.72 34.75 -11.06
N VAL A 29 22.40 34.94 -11.13
CA VAL A 29 21.43 34.14 -10.36
C VAL A 29 21.52 32.67 -10.76
N ARG A 30 21.65 32.35 -12.05
CA ARG A 30 21.82 30.97 -12.52
C ARG A 30 23.14 30.37 -12.04
N ALA A 31 24.25 31.08 -12.16
CA ALA A 31 25.56 30.64 -11.70
C ALA A 31 25.57 30.40 -10.18
N LEU A 32 24.97 31.30 -9.40
CA LEU A 32 24.80 31.12 -7.97
C LEU A 32 23.91 29.91 -7.65
N ARG A 33 22.77 29.75 -8.34
CA ARG A 33 21.90 28.56 -8.17
C ARG A 33 22.64 27.26 -8.45
N ASP A 34 23.44 27.21 -9.51
CA ASP A 34 24.22 26.04 -9.90
C ASP A 34 25.34 25.76 -8.88
N LEU A 35 26.04 26.79 -8.41
CA LEU A 35 27.04 26.66 -7.34
C LEU A 35 26.41 26.15 -6.03
N PHE A 36 25.29 26.73 -5.61
CA PHE A 36 24.55 26.27 -4.44
C PHE A 36 23.96 24.87 -4.63
N ALA A 37 23.56 24.48 -5.85
CA ALA A 37 23.12 23.13 -6.16
C ALA A 37 24.28 22.13 -6.04
N ARG A 38 25.45 22.43 -6.62
CA ARG A 38 26.65 21.59 -6.52
C ARG A 38 27.12 21.43 -5.06
N ARG A 39 27.14 22.52 -4.29
CA ARG A 39 27.46 22.46 -2.86
C ARG A 39 26.46 21.63 -2.07
N ARG A 40 25.16 21.74 -2.38
CA ARG A 40 24.11 20.92 -1.77
C ARG A 40 24.26 19.44 -2.14
N ALA A 41 24.60 19.13 -3.39
CA ALA A 41 24.82 17.76 -3.85
C ALA A 41 26.00 17.12 -3.11
N ARG A 42 27.16 17.78 -3.06
CA ARG A 42 28.33 17.27 -2.31
C ARG A 42 28.02 17.00 -0.84
N ALA A 43 27.37 17.95 -0.17
CA ALA A 43 26.98 17.77 1.23
C ALA A 43 25.97 16.63 1.43
N ALA A 44 25.09 16.37 0.45
CA ALA A 44 24.16 15.24 0.49
C ALA A 44 24.87 13.91 0.23
N ASP A 45 25.90 13.90 -0.62
CA ASP A 45 26.73 12.72 -0.89
C ASP A 45 27.59 12.35 0.33
N GLU A 46 28.16 13.34 1.04
CA GLU A 46 28.88 13.13 2.31
C GLU A 46 27.99 12.49 3.38
N VAL A 47 26.79 13.01 3.60
CA VAL A 47 25.83 12.42 4.54
C VAL A 47 25.44 11.01 4.10
N ARG A 48 25.23 10.80 2.80
CA ARG A 48 24.89 9.47 2.27
C ARG A 48 26.03 8.47 2.50
N ALA A 49 27.29 8.90 2.33
CA ALA A 49 28.46 8.07 2.63
C ALA A 49 28.48 7.63 4.10
N HIS A 50 28.26 8.56 5.03
CA HIS A 50 28.18 8.20 6.45
C HIS A 50 26.98 7.30 6.78
N ILE A 51 25.83 7.47 6.11
CA ILE A 51 24.72 6.52 6.28
C ILE A 51 25.11 5.14 5.76
N PHE A 52 25.84 5.04 4.64
CA PHE A 52 26.34 3.75 4.15
C PHE A 52 27.37 3.12 5.09
N GLU A 53 28.25 3.91 5.70
CA GLU A 53 29.17 3.43 6.75
C GLU A 53 28.39 2.81 7.91
N VAL A 54 27.30 3.46 8.37
CA VAL A 54 26.43 2.90 9.43
C VAL A 54 25.70 1.63 8.98
N VAL A 55 25.23 1.59 7.73
CA VAL A 55 24.37 0.49 7.25
C VAL A 55 25.17 -0.73 6.80
N MET A 56 26.34 -0.54 6.21
CA MET A 56 27.12 -1.58 5.52
C MET A 56 28.56 -1.71 6.02
N GLY A 57 29.03 -0.77 6.85
CA GLY A 57 30.40 -0.77 7.35
C GLY A 57 30.63 -1.81 8.43
N GLU A 58 31.89 -2.24 8.58
CA GLU A 58 32.35 -3.01 9.73
C GLU A 58 32.31 -2.14 11.00
N ASP A 59 32.49 -2.75 12.19
CA ASP A 59 32.24 -2.09 13.48
C ASP A 59 32.87 -0.69 13.63
N ASP A 60 34.12 -0.53 13.18
CA ASP A 60 34.84 0.76 13.23
C ASP A 60 34.29 1.78 12.22
N ASP A 61 33.92 1.36 11.02
CA ASP A 61 33.32 2.20 9.99
C ASP A 61 31.93 2.67 10.44
N ALA A 62 31.11 1.74 10.94
CA ALA A 62 29.80 2.04 11.48
C ALA A 62 29.89 3.00 12.67
N ALA A 63 30.86 2.82 13.57
CA ALA A 63 31.09 3.75 14.69
C ALA A 63 31.48 5.16 14.21
N ARG A 64 32.36 5.27 13.20
CA ARG A 64 32.75 6.55 12.60
C ARG A 64 31.58 7.25 11.93
N GLY A 65 30.81 6.53 11.12
CA GLY A 65 29.61 7.04 10.48
C GLY A 65 28.59 7.54 11.51
N ARG A 66 28.34 6.76 12.57
CA ARG A 66 27.44 7.14 13.68
C ARG A 66 27.91 8.43 14.35
N ALA A 67 29.19 8.54 14.68
CA ALA A 67 29.75 9.74 15.31
C ALA A 67 29.61 10.98 14.41
N ALA A 68 29.89 10.85 13.11
CA ALA A 68 29.78 11.94 12.14
C ALA A 68 28.33 12.43 12.01
N LEU A 69 27.36 11.52 11.88
CA LEU A 69 25.94 11.87 11.81
C LEU A 69 25.42 12.49 13.12
N ALA A 70 25.87 11.97 14.27
CA ALA A 70 25.51 12.50 15.58
C ALA A 70 26.06 13.92 15.81
N ALA A 71 27.27 14.20 15.32
CA ALA A 71 27.93 15.50 15.45
C ALA A 71 27.28 16.60 14.57
N ALA A 72 26.50 16.26 13.55
CA ALA A 72 25.87 17.24 12.67
C ALA A 72 24.97 18.25 13.42
N ARG A 73 25.10 19.54 13.08
CA ARG A 73 24.35 20.67 13.66
C ARG A 73 23.73 21.58 12.60
N GLY A 74 22.73 22.38 12.97
CA GLY A 74 22.08 23.36 12.10
C GLY A 74 21.56 22.74 10.79
N ARG A 75 21.83 23.38 9.64
CA ARG A 75 21.34 22.88 8.33
C ARG A 75 21.88 21.49 7.96
N ALA A 76 23.02 21.08 8.52
CA ALA A 76 23.55 19.74 8.28
C ALA A 76 22.71 18.69 9.03
N ALA A 77 22.28 19.00 10.26
CA ALA A 77 21.36 18.16 11.04
C ALA A 77 20.05 17.92 10.29
N ASP A 78 19.46 18.97 9.72
CA ASP A 78 18.20 18.87 8.99
C ASP A 78 18.32 17.94 7.76
N ARG A 79 19.47 17.97 7.08
CA ARG A 79 19.74 17.09 5.92
C ARG A 79 19.94 15.65 6.33
N VAL A 80 20.70 15.42 7.41
CA VAL A 80 20.85 14.07 7.98
C VAL A 80 19.47 13.48 8.28
N GLU A 81 18.62 14.22 9.00
CA GLU A 81 17.27 13.74 9.31
C GLU A 81 16.47 13.44 8.04
N GLN A 82 16.47 14.36 7.07
CA GLN A 82 15.76 14.14 5.81
C GLN A 82 16.23 12.87 5.09
N GLN A 83 17.55 12.70 4.91
CA GLN A 83 18.09 11.55 4.18
C GLN A 83 17.89 10.24 4.93
N VAL A 84 18.03 10.24 6.26
CA VAL A 84 17.76 9.05 7.07
C VAL A 84 16.28 8.66 6.93
N PHE A 85 15.34 9.61 7.04
CA PHE A 85 13.91 9.33 6.84
C PHE A 85 13.58 8.82 5.42
N GLU A 86 14.29 9.29 4.39
CA GLU A 86 14.15 8.78 3.02
C GLU A 86 14.71 7.35 2.84
N MET A 87 15.70 6.96 3.65
CA MET A 87 16.33 5.65 3.60
C MET A 87 15.64 4.60 4.48
N LEU A 88 15.07 4.98 5.63
CA LEU A 88 14.42 4.06 6.57
C LEU A 88 13.44 3.06 5.92
N PRO A 89 12.60 3.42 4.92
CA PRO A 89 11.68 2.45 4.30
C PRO A 89 12.39 1.32 3.54
N LYS A 90 13.67 1.50 3.20
CA LYS A 90 14.48 0.54 2.43
C LYS A 90 15.33 -0.37 3.32
N LEU A 91 15.30 -0.15 4.63
CA LEU A 91 16.14 -0.84 5.61
C LEU A 91 15.29 -1.76 6.49
N ARG A 92 15.89 -2.86 6.95
CA ARG A 92 15.30 -3.82 7.90
C ARG A 92 16.37 -4.21 8.94
N GLY A 93 15.94 -4.84 10.03
CA GLY A 93 16.85 -5.37 11.05
C GLY A 93 17.64 -4.29 11.82
N GLU A 94 18.86 -4.62 12.20
CA GLU A 94 19.73 -3.83 13.08
C GLU A 94 20.06 -2.45 12.51
N SER A 95 20.45 -2.36 11.23
CA SER A 95 20.77 -1.06 10.59
C SER A 95 19.58 -0.08 10.63
N ARG A 96 18.35 -0.59 10.54
CA ARG A 96 17.15 0.24 10.70
C ARG A 96 17.01 0.71 12.15
N ALA A 97 17.20 -0.20 13.13
CA ALA A 97 17.11 0.12 14.55
C ALA A 97 18.14 1.18 14.96
N GLU A 98 19.37 1.09 14.45
CA GLU A 98 20.42 2.07 14.72
C GLU A 98 20.07 3.47 14.21
N LEU A 99 19.63 3.59 12.95
CA LEU A 99 19.24 4.88 12.38
C LEU A 99 18.01 5.47 13.07
N VAL A 100 17.05 4.64 13.50
CA VAL A 100 15.94 5.09 14.34
C VAL A 100 16.46 5.60 15.68
N GLY A 101 17.37 4.87 16.33
CA GLY A 101 18.01 5.29 17.58
C GLY A 101 18.72 6.63 17.46
N LEU A 102 19.46 6.85 16.37
CA LEU A 102 20.08 8.13 16.05
C LEU A 102 19.04 9.26 15.94
N LEU A 103 17.93 9.05 15.23
CA LEU A 103 16.87 10.05 15.11
C LEU A 103 16.23 10.34 16.47
N MET A 104 15.99 9.32 17.28
CA MET A 104 15.42 9.45 18.63
C MET A 104 16.34 10.26 19.54
N ALA A 105 17.63 9.95 19.58
CA ALA A 105 18.63 10.70 20.34
C ALA A 105 18.71 12.19 19.94
N ARG A 106 18.32 12.49 18.70
CA ARG A 106 18.27 13.86 18.17
C ARG A 106 16.94 14.56 18.44
N GLY A 107 15.96 13.92 19.08
CA GLY A 107 14.65 14.50 19.38
C GLY A 107 13.66 14.48 18.21
N ALA A 108 13.80 13.51 17.28
CA ALA A 108 12.91 13.39 16.13
C ALA A 108 11.44 13.14 16.54
N GLU A 109 11.20 12.42 17.64
CA GLU A 109 9.86 12.17 18.17
C GLU A 109 9.12 13.48 18.50
N GLN A 110 9.74 14.34 19.32
CA GLN A 110 9.13 15.61 19.74
C GLN A 110 8.89 16.54 18.54
N ARG A 111 9.82 16.56 17.57
CA ARG A 111 9.63 17.30 16.31
C ARG A 111 8.47 16.75 15.49
N ALA A 112 8.36 15.43 15.34
CA ALA A 112 7.28 14.80 14.61
C ALA A 112 5.91 15.08 15.27
N LEU A 113 5.84 15.05 16.59
CA LEU A 113 4.65 15.43 17.38
C LEU A 113 4.26 16.90 17.18
N ALA A 114 5.23 17.82 17.15
CA ALA A 114 4.95 19.22 16.85
C ALA A 114 4.40 19.41 15.42
N LEU A 115 4.90 18.63 14.47
CA LEU A 115 4.48 18.70 13.07
C LEU A 115 3.03 18.24 12.84
N VAL A 116 2.58 17.17 13.52
CA VAL A 116 1.19 16.70 13.41
C VAL A 116 0.16 17.70 13.94
N GLY A 117 0.56 18.63 14.81
CA GLY A 117 -0.29 19.73 15.30
C GLY A 117 -0.33 20.97 14.40
N SER A 118 0.40 20.98 13.28
CA SER A 118 0.56 22.17 12.44
C SER A 118 -0.69 22.55 11.64
N ARG A 119 -0.89 23.85 11.40
CA ARG A 119 -1.93 24.35 10.46
C ARG A 119 -1.68 23.90 9.02
N SER A 120 -0.42 23.73 8.64
CA SER A 120 -0.01 23.29 7.29
C SER A 120 -0.23 21.78 7.11
N SER A 121 -1.02 21.39 6.10
CA SER A 121 -1.24 19.97 5.76
C SER A 121 0.07 19.25 5.43
N VAL A 122 0.97 19.90 4.69
CA VAL A 122 2.29 19.36 4.34
C VAL A 122 3.11 19.02 5.60
N ARG A 123 3.08 19.91 6.60
CA ARG A 123 3.77 19.66 7.88
C ARG A 123 3.11 18.52 8.65
N ARG A 124 1.78 18.43 8.66
CA ARG A 124 1.08 17.29 9.30
C ARG A 124 1.40 15.96 8.61
N CYS A 125 1.41 15.92 7.27
CA CYS A 125 1.86 14.74 6.51
C CYS A 125 3.27 14.32 6.93
N ARG A 126 4.21 15.28 7.01
CA ARG A 126 5.59 15.01 7.42
C ARG A 126 5.65 14.42 8.83
N GLY A 127 4.92 15.02 9.79
CA GLY A 127 4.85 14.51 11.15
C GLY A 127 4.29 13.09 11.23
N ALA A 128 3.18 12.82 10.52
CA ALA A 128 2.57 11.50 10.47
C ALA A 128 3.52 10.45 9.88
N PHE A 129 4.15 10.77 8.75
CA PHE A 129 5.17 9.91 8.13
C PHE A 129 6.32 9.61 9.10
N GLN A 130 6.87 10.63 9.76
CA GLN A 130 7.99 10.46 10.69
C GLN A 130 7.62 9.58 11.88
N LEU A 131 6.44 9.78 12.49
CA LEU A 131 5.96 8.92 13.58
C LEU A 131 5.82 7.46 13.13
N GLY A 132 5.27 7.23 11.94
CA GLY A 132 5.17 5.90 11.36
C GLY A 132 6.54 5.24 11.12
N MET A 133 7.49 5.99 10.55
CA MET A 133 8.83 5.48 10.27
C MET A 133 9.65 5.20 11.53
N LEU A 134 9.42 5.94 12.61
CA LEU A 134 10.05 5.67 13.90
C LEU A 134 9.44 4.44 14.60
N GLY A 135 8.24 4.00 14.21
CA GLY A 135 7.57 2.83 14.80
C GLY A 135 7.07 3.06 16.23
N LEU A 136 6.74 4.30 16.60
CA LEU A 136 6.40 4.67 17.98
C LEU A 136 4.93 4.36 18.31
N THR A 137 4.65 3.09 18.61
CA THR A 137 3.29 2.55 18.83
C THR A 137 2.47 3.31 19.90
N GLN A 138 3.11 3.93 20.89
CA GLN A 138 2.43 4.81 21.85
C GLN A 138 1.64 5.97 21.21
N HIS A 139 1.99 6.36 19.97
CA HIS A 139 1.36 7.47 19.25
C HIS A 139 0.27 7.05 18.27
N VAL A 140 -0.12 5.76 18.26
CA VAL A 140 -1.28 5.29 17.48
C VAL A 140 -2.54 6.16 17.75
N PRO A 141 -2.94 6.46 19.01
CA PRO A 141 -4.11 7.30 19.27
C PRO A 141 -3.99 8.71 18.69
N ARG A 142 -2.77 9.24 18.56
CA ARG A 142 -2.53 10.56 17.98
C ARG A 142 -2.70 10.54 16.46
N LEU A 143 -2.18 9.50 15.80
CA LEU A 143 -2.35 9.30 14.35
C LEU A 143 -3.79 8.95 13.99
N VAL A 144 -4.50 8.17 14.80
CA VAL A 144 -5.92 7.87 14.59
C VAL A 144 -6.76 9.15 14.44
N ARG A 145 -6.46 10.22 15.19
CA ARG A 145 -7.13 11.52 15.02
C ARG A 145 -6.89 12.15 13.64
N LEU A 146 -5.73 11.91 13.02
CA LEU A 146 -5.40 12.40 11.68
C LEU A 146 -6.09 11.60 10.56
N LEU A 147 -6.67 10.44 10.84
CA LEU A 147 -7.54 9.76 9.87
C LEU A 147 -8.79 10.59 9.54
N ARG A 148 -9.19 11.50 10.43
CA ARG A 148 -10.27 12.47 10.22
C ARG A 148 -9.77 13.82 9.71
N ASP A 149 -8.53 13.92 9.25
CA ASP A 149 -7.99 15.19 8.75
C ASP A 149 -8.75 15.67 7.50
N ARG A 150 -9.01 16.98 7.42
CA ARG A 150 -9.69 17.60 6.27
C ARG A 150 -8.97 17.36 4.95
N HIS A 151 -7.66 17.17 4.96
CA HIS A 151 -6.84 17.04 3.77
C HIS A 151 -6.58 15.57 3.43
N PHE A 152 -6.97 15.14 2.23
CA PHE A 152 -6.83 13.76 1.75
C PHE A 152 -5.41 13.20 1.92
N LEU A 153 -4.38 13.95 1.52
CA LEU A 153 -2.99 13.50 1.66
C LEU A 153 -2.57 13.23 3.12
N VAL A 154 -3.12 13.96 4.09
CA VAL A 154 -2.82 13.72 5.51
C VAL A 154 -3.41 12.39 5.93
N ARG A 155 -4.68 12.12 5.56
CA ARG A 155 -5.33 10.82 5.81
C ARG A 155 -4.54 9.67 5.18
N ARG A 156 -4.20 9.78 3.88
CA ARG A 156 -3.44 8.75 3.16
C ARG A 156 -2.08 8.45 3.79
N VAL A 157 -1.33 9.49 4.15
CA VAL A 157 -0.02 9.31 4.81
C VAL A 157 -0.17 8.71 6.20
N THR A 158 -1.24 9.08 6.92
CA THR A 158 -1.54 8.54 8.25
C THR A 158 -1.89 7.06 8.19
N VAL A 159 -2.69 6.62 7.20
CA VAL A 159 -2.98 5.20 6.95
C VAL A 159 -1.69 4.40 6.79
N ARG A 160 -0.79 4.87 5.92
CA ARG A 160 0.51 4.22 5.69
C ARG A 160 1.41 4.24 6.92
N ALA A 161 1.37 5.32 7.69
CA ALA A 161 2.13 5.45 8.93
C ALA A 161 1.66 4.44 9.98
N LEU A 162 0.34 4.29 10.18
CA LEU A 162 -0.23 3.28 11.08
C LEU A 162 0.16 1.86 10.65
N GLY A 163 0.06 1.54 9.36
CA GLY A 163 0.52 0.25 8.83
C GLY A 163 2.02 0.01 9.06
N ALA A 164 2.86 1.04 8.89
CA ALA A 164 4.30 0.94 9.15
C ALA A 164 4.66 0.74 10.63
N MET A 165 3.76 1.08 11.56
CA MET A 165 3.97 0.91 12.99
C MET A 165 3.69 -0.52 13.47
N GLY A 166 2.94 -1.31 12.71
CA GLY A 166 2.71 -2.72 13.05
C GLY A 166 1.81 -2.97 14.25
N ASP A 167 1.00 -1.98 14.68
CA ASP A 167 0.20 -2.09 15.91
C ASP A 167 -1.25 -2.49 15.61
N PRO A 168 -1.74 -3.65 16.10
CA PRO A 168 -3.12 -4.11 15.89
C PRO A 168 -4.20 -3.13 16.35
N ARG A 169 -3.91 -2.22 17.29
CA ARG A 169 -4.86 -1.17 17.72
C ARG A 169 -5.27 -0.22 16.59
N ALA A 170 -4.55 -0.23 15.47
CA ALA A 170 -4.89 0.53 14.28
C ALA A 170 -5.99 -0.12 13.42
N VAL A 171 -6.30 -1.42 13.58
CA VAL A 171 -7.23 -2.17 12.72
C VAL A 171 -8.61 -1.51 12.66
N ARG A 172 -9.30 -1.35 13.79
CA ARG A 172 -10.63 -0.73 13.84
C ARG A 172 -10.66 0.69 13.27
N PRO A 173 -9.78 1.62 13.68
CA PRO A 173 -9.72 2.95 13.08
C PRO A 173 -9.51 2.97 11.57
N LEU A 174 -8.71 2.04 11.04
CA LEU A 174 -8.45 1.93 9.60
C LEU A 174 -9.68 1.42 8.84
N LEU A 175 -10.37 0.41 9.36
CA LEU A 175 -11.60 -0.09 8.75
C LEU A 175 -12.72 0.96 8.78
N LEU A 176 -12.90 1.67 9.91
CA LEU A 176 -13.88 2.76 10.02
C LEU A 176 -13.63 3.90 9.02
N LEU A 177 -12.36 4.16 8.69
CA LEU A 177 -12.03 5.14 7.65
C LEU A 177 -12.49 4.70 6.26
N GLY A 178 -12.51 3.39 5.98
CA GLY A 178 -12.93 2.84 4.69
C GLY A 178 -14.34 3.27 4.29
N GLU A 179 -15.26 3.32 5.26
CA GLU A 179 -16.62 3.85 5.07
C GLU A 179 -16.65 5.30 4.61
N HIS A 180 -15.78 6.12 5.19
CA HIS A 180 -15.84 7.56 5.02
C HIS A 180 -14.98 8.05 3.85
N ASP A 181 -14.01 7.25 3.39
CA ASP A 181 -13.12 7.60 2.28
C ASP A 181 -12.73 6.38 1.42
N PRO A 182 -13.63 5.87 0.55
CA PRO A 182 -13.39 4.71 -0.31
C PRO A 182 -12.19 4.86 -1.26
N ARG A 183 -11.70 6.08 -1.50
CA ARG A 183 -10.46 6.32 -2.28
C ARG A 183 -9.22 5.72 -1.62
N LEU A 184 -9.29 5.40 -0.32
CA LEU A 184 -8.20 4.85 0.46
C LEU A 184 -8.24 3.32 0.54
N THR A 185 -9.22 2.61 -0.03
CA THR A 185 -9.35 1.14 0.08
C THR A 185 -8.04 0.40 -0.20
N ARG A 186 -7.35 0.75 -1.30
CA ARG A 186 -6.04 0.15 -1.61
C ARG A 186 -4.98 0.47 -0.55
N ASP A 187 -4.92 1.72 -0.08
CA ASP A 187 -3.99 2.11 0.98
C ASP A 187 -4.33 1.40 2.31
N LEU A 188 -5.61 1.11 2.59
CA LEU A 188 -6.07 0.36 3.75
C LEU A 188 -5.63 -1.09 3.69
N VAL A 189 -5.84 -1.78 2.57
CA VAL A 189 -5.35 -3.16 2.37
C VAL A 189 -3.85 -3.23 2.61
N PHE A 190 -3.06 -2.34 2.00
CA PHE A 190 -1.62 -2.30 2.23
C PHE A 190 -1.24 -1.98 3.69
N ALA A 191 -1.98 -1.10 4.37
CA ALA A 191 -1.67 -0.76 5.75
C ALA A 191 -1.99 -1.91 6.70
N LEU A 192 -3.16 -2.53 6.54
CA LEU A 192 -3.62 -3.67 7.34
C LEU A 192 -2.73 -4.90 7.14
N ASP A 193 -2.34 -5.22 5.90
CA ASP A 193 -1.35 -6.26 5.58
C ASP A 193 -0.01 -5.99 6.29
N ARG A 194 0.45 -4.74 6.26
CA ARG A 194 1.69 -4.32 6.95
C ARG A 194 1.61 -4.36 8.46
N LEU A 195 0.42 -4.42 9.07
CA LEU A 195 0.31 -4.69 10.50
C LEU A 195 0.82 -6.09 10.84
N GLY A 196 0.80 -7.01 9.88
CA GLY A 196 1.32 -8.36 10.01
C GLY A 196 0.33 -9.33 10.67
N PRO A 197 0.77 -10.58 10.92
CA PRO A 197 -0.09 -11.66 11.41
C PRO A 197 -0.72 -11.38 12.78
N ASP A 198 -0.08 -10.56 13.62
CA ASP A 198 -0.60 -10.18 14.94
C ASP A 198 -1.90 -9.36 14.86
N ALA A 199 -2.23 -8.80 13.69
CA ALA A 199 -3.50 -8.11 13.45
C ALA A 199 -4.65 -9.07 13.10
N ALA A 200 -4.37 -10.33 12.73
CA ALA A 200 -5.40 -11.28 12.30
C ALA A 200 -6.50 -11.53 13.36
N PRO A 201 -6.18 -11.70 14.67
CA PRO A 201 -7.22 -11.85 15.70
C PRO A 201 -8.19 -10.67 15.78
N GLU A 202 -7.68 -9.44 15.69
CA GLU A 202 -8.51 -8.23 15.72
C GLU A 202 -9.33 -8.08 14.44
N LEU A 203 -8.76 -8.42 13.27
CA LEU A 203 -9.50 -8.46 12.00
C LEU A 203 -10.68 -9.44 12.08
N ARG A 204 -10.46 -10.64 12.63
CA ARG A 204 -11.53 -11.63 12.84
C ARG A 204 -12.61 -11.13 13.80
N SER A 205 -12.23 -10.53 14.93
CA SER A 205 -13.21 -10.02 15.90
C SER A 205 -14.07 -8.92 15.29
N VAL A 206 -13.48 -8.01 14.51
CA VAL A 206 -14.24 -6.96 13.83
C VAL A 206 -15.20 -7.55 12.80
N LEU A 207 -14.77 -8.52 11.99
CA LEU A 207 -15.67 -9.20 11.05
C LEU A 207 -16.87 -9.84 11.77
N LEU A 208 -16.63 -10.59 12.86
CA LEU A 208 -17.68 -11.26 13.62
C LEU A 208 -18.68 -10.27 14.26
N GLU A 209 -18.17 -9.19 14.86
CA GLU A 209 -19.01 -8.17 15.49
C GLU A 209 -19.89 -7.44 14.47
N GLU A 210 -19.32 -6.97 13.37
CA GLU A 210 -20.08 -6.18 12.39
C GLU A 210 -21.09 -7.03 11.62
N MET A 211 -20.76 -8.29 11.32
CA MET A 211 -21.68 -9.23 10.68
C MET A 211 -22.92 -9.53 11.54
N THR A 212 -22.83 -9.41 12.87
CA THR A 212 -23.97 -9.62 13.77
C THR A 212 -24.83 -8.37 13.97
N HIS A 213 -24.24 -7.18 13.87
CA HIS A 213 -24.94 -5.92 14.13
C HIS A 213 -25.57 -5.29 12.87
N GLY A 214 -25.24 -5.80 11.68
CA GLY A 214 -25.87 -5.39 10.42
C GLY A 214 -25.41 -4.03 9.90
N ASP A 215 -24.49 -3.35 10.59
CA ASP A 215 -23.87 -2.12 10.11
C ASP A 215 -22.77 -2.48 9.10
N HIS A 216 -22.95 -2.00 7.87
CA HIS A 216 -22.12 -2.33 6.73
C HIS A 216 -20.80 -1.53 6.76
N LEU A 217 -19.93 -1.83 7.71
CA LEU A 217 -18.53 -1.46 7.63
C LEU A 217 -17.98 -1.92 6.28
N HIS A 218 -17.08 -1.14 5.67
CA HIS A 218 -16.33 -1.57 4.50
C HIS A 218 -15.34 -2.66 4.94
N LEU A 219 -15.85 -3.89 5.07
CA LEU A 219 -15.15 -5.06 5.59
C LEU A 219 -14.32 -5.79 4.51
N ASP A 220 -14.48 -5.42 3.24
CA ASP A 220 -13.71 -5.98 2.14
C ASP A 220 -12.19 -5.94 2.36
N PRO A 221 -11.57 -4.87 2.92
CA PRO A 221 -10.14 -4.87 3.19
C PRO A 221 -9.75 -5.89 4.26
N ALA A 222 -10.62 -6.13 5.26
CA ALA A 222 -10.35 -7.09 6.32
C ALA A 222 -10.34 -8.52 5.76
N ALA A 223 -11.35 -8.89 4.96
CA ALA A 223 -11.39 -10.20 4.30
C ALA A 223 -10.17 -10.41 3.39
N VAL A 224 -9.86 -9.44 2.52
CA VAL A 224 -8.69 -9.50 1.63
C VAL A 224 -7.39 -9.72 2.40
N VAL A 225 -7.19 -9.00 3.52
CA VAL A 225 -5.97 -9.09 4.32
C VAL A 225 -5.87 -10.42 5.05
N LEU A 226 -6.96 -10.95 5.60
CA LEU A 226 -6.95 -12.30 6.21
C LEU A 226 -6.57 -13.37 5.17
N GLY A 227 -7.02 -13.21 3.93
CA GLY A 227 -6.58 -14.04 2.80
C GLY A 227 -5.09 -13.89 2.46
N LEU A 228 -4.57 -12.66 2.42
CA LEU A 228 -3.14 -12.38 2.19
C LEU A 228 -2.23 -12.95 3.28
N LEU A 229 -2.71 -12.93 4.53
CA LEU A 229 -2.01 -13.50 5.68
C LEU A 229 -2.12 -15.04 5.74
N ALA A 230 -2.92 -15.66 4.87
CA ALA A 230 -3.26 -17.08 4.89
C ALA A 230 -3.76 -17.55 6.28
N ASP A 231 -4.56 -16.71 6.94
CA ASP A 231 -5.03 -16.95 8.32
C ASP A 231 -6.11 -18.04 8.35
N ARG A 232 -5.69 -19.31 8.49
CA ARG A 232 -6.60 -20.47 8.58
C ARG A 232 -7.71 -20.33 9.66
N PRO A 233 -7.46 -19.75 10.85
CA PRO A 233 -8.54 -19.51 11.81
C PRO A 233 -9.67 -18.59 11.32
N SER A 234 -9.47 -17.87 10.21
CA SER A 234 -10.51 -17.03 9.60
C SER A 234 -11.48 -17.79 8.70
N VAL A 235 -11.25 -19.08 8.41
CA VAL A 235 -12.08 -19.83 7.44
C VAL A 235 -13.57 -19.77 7.81
N ASP A 236 -13.93 -20.02 9.07
CA ASP A 236 -15.32 -20.06 9.49
C ASP A 236 -16.02 -18.69 9.37
N VAL A 237 -15.35 -17.60 9.78
CA VAL A 237 -15.94 -16.25 9.67
C VAL A 237 -16.03 -15.78 8.22
N LEU A 238 -15.04 -16.12 7.38
CA LEU A 238 -15.08 -15.81 5.95
C LEU A 238 -16.15 -16.63 5.22
N ALA A 239 -16.35 -17.89 5.60
CA ALA A 239 -17.42 -18.74 5.08
C ALA A 239 -18.81 -18.15 5.38
N GLN A 240 -19.03 -17.67 6.60
CA GLN A 240 -20.24 -16.93 6.95
C GLN A 240 -20.40 -15.65 6.11
N GLY A 241 -19.29 -14.98 5.78
CA GLY A 241 -19.27 -13.75 4.99
C GLY A 241 -19.73 -13.92 3.54
N LEU A 242 -19.69 -15.14 2.99
CA LEU A 242 -20.22 -15.46 1.65
C LEU A 242 -21.72 -15.14 1.52
N GLY A 243 -22.47 -15.34 2.61
CA GLY A 243 -23.91 -15.04 2.66
C GLY A 243 -24.24 -13.55 2.84
N SER A 244 -23.24 -12.67 2.91
CA SER A 244 -23.48 -11.24 3.09
C SER A 244 -24.30 -10.64 1.93
N PRO A 245 -25.28 -9.75 2.20
CA PRO A 245 -26.01 -9.06 1.15
C PRO A 245 -25.11 -8.14 0.32
N ASN A 246 -23.96 -7.70 0.88
CA ASN A 246 -22.99 -6.89 0.16
C ASN A 246 -22.16 -7.78 -0.80
N PRO A 247 -22.34 -7.66 -2.13
CA PRO A 247 -21.68 -8.56 -3.08
C PRO A 247 -20.16 -8.35 -3.15
N SER A 248 -19.69 -7.14 -2.84
CA SER A 248 -18.25 -6.83 -2.80
C SER A 248 -17.56 -7.54 -1.63
N PHE A 249 -18.21 -7.55 -0.46
CA PHE A 249 -17.68 -8.24 0.71
C PHE A 249 -17.76 -9.76 0.55
N ALA A 250 -18.89 -10.30 0.06
CA ALA A 250 -19.02 -11.73 -0.23
C ALA A 250 -17.95 -12.21 -1.24
N GLY A 251 -17.70 -11.43 -2.31
CA GLY A 251 -16.61 -11.72 -3.26
C GLY A 251 -15.22 -11.68 -2.62
N ALA A 252 -14.97 -10.71 -1.73
CA ALA A 252 -13.71 -10.63 -0.98
C ALA A 252 -13.51 -11.84 -0.04
N CYS A 253 -14.58 -12.33 0.59
CA CYS A 253 -14.55 -13.55 1.39
C CYS A 253 -14.22 -14.78 0.55
N ALA A 254 -14.84 -14.94 -0.63
CA ALA A 254 -14.54 -16.04 -1.54
C ALA A 254 -13.06 -16.01 -1.99
N GLU A 255 -12.57 -14.85 -2.41
CA GLU A 255 -11.16 -14.66 -2.78
C GLU A 255 -10.21 -14.99 -1.62
N ALA A 256 -10.54 -14.54 -0.40
CA ALA A 256 -9.75 -14.81 0.79
C ALA A 256 -9.69 -16.31 1.12
N LEU A 257 -10.82 -17.02 1.05
CA LEU A 257 -10.89 -18.47 1.26
C LEU A 257 -10.06 -19.24 0.22
N GLY A 258 -10.14 -18.83 -1.05
CA GLY A 258 -9.31 -19.39 -2.12
C GLY A 258 -7.82 -19.23 -1.86
N ARG A 259 -7.39 -18.05 -1.38
CA ARG A 259 -5.99 -17.76 -1.02
C ARG A 259 -5.51 -18.51 0.20
N ILE A 260 -6.35 -18.67 1.22
CA ILE A 260 -6.03 -19.48 2.40
C ILE A 260 -5.82 -20.94 2.00
N GLY A 261 -6.58 -21.44 1.00
CA GLY A 261 -6.40 -22.78 0.45
C GLY A 261 -6.86 -23.90 1.41
N ALA A 262 -7.76 -23.57 2.34
CA ALA A 262 -8.25 -24.50 3.36
C ALA A 262 -9.40 -25.37 2.80
N PRO A 263 -9.27 -26.71 2.75
CA PRO A 263 -10.34 -27.59 2.29
C PRO A 263 -11.65 -27.47 3.09
N GLU A 264 -11.57 -27.02 4.34
CA GLU A 264 -12.70 -26.74 5.23
C GLU A 264 -13.67 -25.70 4.64
N ALA A 265 -13.20 -24.85 3.73
CA ALA A 265 -14.01 -23.85 3.04
C ALA A 265 -14.86 -24.41 1.90
N ILE A 266 -14.55 -25.62 1.40
CA ILE A 266 -15.19 -26.19 0.20
C ILE A 266 -16.72 -26.28 0.34
N PRO A 267 -17.31 -26.80 1.43
CA PRO A 267 -18.76 -26.90 1.53
C PRO A 267 -19.47 -25.53 1.39
N ALA A 268 -18.93 -24.50 2.05
CA ALA A 268 -19.51 -23.16 2.00
C ALA A 268 -19.33 -22.50 0.62
N LEU A 269 -18.19 -22.71 -0.03
CA LEU A 269 -17.96 -22.22 -1.39
C LEU A 269 -18.84 -22.96 -2.42
N THR A 270 -19.07 -24.26 -2.24
CA THR A 270 -20.00 -25.04 -3.07
C THR A 270 -21.43 -24.53 -2.91
N GLU A 271 -21.87 -24.18 -1.70
CA GLU A 271 -23.16 -23.52 -1.49
C GLU A 271 -23.22 -22.14 -2.18
N ALA A 272 -22.14 -21.37 -2.11
CA ALA A 272 -22.04 -20.06 -2.77
C ALA A 272 -22.06 -20.12 -4.32
N LEU A 273 -21.81 -21.29 -4.93
CA LEU A 273 -22.06 -21.51 -6.36
C LEU A 273 -23.56 -21.44 -6.71
N LEU A 274 -24.46 -21.52 -5.73
CA LEU A 274 -25.90 -21.44 -5.93
C LEU A 274 -26.45 -20.02 -5.65
N ASP A 275 -25.59 -19.04 -5.37
CA ASP A 275 -26.00 -17.67 -5.07
C ASP A 275 -26.68 -17.01 -6.29
N LEU A 276 -27.74 -16.23 -6.04
CA LEU A 276 -28.47 -15.51 -7.09
C LEU A 276 -27.58 -14.49 -7.84
N ARG A 277 -26.50 -14.03 -7.21
CA ARG A 277 -25.62 -12.98 -7.73
C ARG A 277 -24.45 -13.58 -8.51
N PRO A 278 -24.33 -13.29 -9.82
CA PRO A 278 -23.23 -13.77 -10.66
C PRO A 278 -21.81 -13.59 -10.12
N ASN A 279 -21.54 -12.44 -9.48
CA ASN A 279 -20.21 -12.11 -9.00
C ASN A 279 -19.79 -13.00 -7.82
N VAL A 280 -20.74 -13.42 -6.98
CA VAL A 280 -20.48 -14.33 -5.86
C VAL A 280 -20.23 -15.74 -6.37
N ARG A 281 -21.05 -16.22 -7.33
CA ARG A 281 -20.82 -17.52 -8.00
C ARG A 281 -19.46 -17.59 -8.68
N ALA A 282 -19.10 -16.55 -9.45
CA ALA A 282 -17.80 -16.48 -10.12
C ALA A 282 -16.64 -16.46 -9.11
N GLY A 283 -16.78 -15.74 -8.00
CA GLY A 283 -15.79 -15.74 -6.92
C GLY A 283 -15.64 -17.10 -6.25
N ALA A 284 -16.75 -17.78 -5.97
CA ALA A 284 -16.77 -19.12 -5.40
C ALA A 284 -16.11 -20.15 -6.34
N ALA A 285 -16.43 -20.11 -7.63
CA ALA A 285 -15.82 -20.99 -8.62
C ALA A 285 -14.29 -20.80 -8.67
N HIS A 286 -13.83 -19.54 -8.74
CA HIS A 286 -12.40 -19.22 -8.72
C HIS A 286 -11.70 -19.69 -7.43
N ALA A 287 -12.35 -19.50 -6.27
CA ALA A 287 -11.81 -19.93 -4.98
C ALA A 287 -11.69 -21.46 -4.88
N LEU A 288 -12.67 -22.21 -5.37
CA LEU A 288 -12.64 -23.67 -5.43
C LEU A 288 -11.51 -24.18 -6.34
N GLY A 289 -11.31 -23.54 -7.49
CA GLY A 289 -10.16 -23.80 -8.37
C GLY A 289 -8.83 -23.56 -7.67
N SER A 290 -8.70 -22.44 -6.95
CA SER A 290 -7.50 -22.07 -6.19
C SER A 290 -7.19 -23.03 -5.04
N ILE A 291 -8.21 -23.58 -4.37
CA ILE A 291 -8.05 -24.63 -3.35
C ILE A 291 -7.55 -25.94 -3.99
N GLY A 292 -7.92 -26.22 -5.25
CA GLY A 292 -7.41 -27.35 -6.00
C GLY A 292 -7.98 -28.71 -5.59
N SER A 293 -9.08 -28.74 -4.82
CA SER A 293 -9.69 -30.00 -4.36
C SER A 293 -10.66 -30.58 -5.38
N SER A 294 -10.46 -31.83 -5.77
CA SER A 294 -11.34 -32.56 -6.69
C SER A 294 -12.76 -32.79 -6.16
N VAL A 295 -12.99 -32.60 -4.85
CA VAL A 295 -14.32 -32.69 -4.23
C VAL A 295 -15.31 -31.71 -4.88
N ALA A 296 -14.83 -30.55 -5.31
CA ALA A 296 -15.66 -29.51 -5.93
C ALA A 296 -15.94 -29.75 -7.42
N ALA A 297 -15.32 -30.76 -8.05
CA ALA A 297 -15.34 -30.91 -9.51
C ALA A 297 -16.75 -31.13 -10.07
N ALA A 298 -17.59 -31.91 -9.38
CA ALA A 298 -18.97 -32.14 -9.81
C ALA A 298 -19.79 -30.84 -9.79
N SER A 299 -19.75 -30.11 -8.66
CA SER A 299 -20.46 -28.85 -8.51
C SER A 299 -19.97 -27.78 -9.48
N LEU A 300 -18.67 -27.74 -9.78
CA LEU A 300 -18.15 -26.83 -10.81
C LEU A 300 -18.63 -27.21 -12.21
N LEU A 301 -18.74 -28.50 -12.53
CA LEU A 301 -19.22 -28.96 -13.83
C LEU A 301 -20.67 -28.52 -14.08
N ASP A 302 -21.53 -28.58 -13.07
CA ASP A 302 -22.92 -28.13 -13.16
C ASP A 302 -23.04 -26.63 -13.51
N VAL A 303 -22.04 -25.82 -13.11
CA VAL A 303 -22.01 -24.37 -13.31
C VAL A 303 -21.44 -23.96 -14.68
N VAL A 304 -20.70 -24.85 -15.37
CA VAL A 304 -20.07 -24.57 -16.68
C VAL A 304 -21.10 -24.34 -17.80
N ASP A 305 -22.33 -24.82 -17.61
CA ASP A 305 -23.43 -24.70 -18.56
C ASP A 305 -24.46 -23.61 -18.20
N GLU A 306 -24.12 -22.71 -17.25
CA GLU A 306 -24.98 -21.57 -16.90
C GLU A 306 -25.08 -20.51 -18.00
N GLU A 307 -26.18 -19.74 -17.98
CA GLU A 307 -26.45 -18.62 -18.90
C GLU A 307 -25.45 -17.46 -18.75
N GLU A 308 -24.81 -17.32 -17.57
CA GLU A 308 -23.94 -16.20 -17.25
C GLU A 308 -22.48 -16.45 -17.69
N PRO A 309 -21.99 -15.78 -18.75
CA PRO A 309 -20.70 -16.12 -19.37
C PRO A 309 -19.50 -15.99 -18.44
N GLN A 310 -19.54 -15.03 -17.51
CA GLN A 310 -18.44 -14.83 -16.57
C GLN A 310 -18.32 -16.00 -15.59
N VAL A 311 -19.45 -16.51 -15.10
CA VAL A 311 -19.50 -17.61 -14.14
C VAL A 311 -19.03 -18.90 -14.81
N SER A 312 -19.56 -19.21 -16.00
CA SER A 312 -19.22 -20.42 -16.75
C SER A 312 -17.73 -20.49 -17.12
N ARG A 313 -17.11 -19.36 -17.52
CA ARG A 313 -15.66 -19.30 -17.75
C ARG A 313 -14.85 -19.57 -16.49
N GLN A 314 -15.26 -19.02 -15.34
CA GLN A 314 -14.56 -19.24 -14.08
C GLN A 314 -14.69 -20.68 -13.61
N ALA A 315 -15.86 -21.30 -13.75
CA ALA A 315 -16.06 -22.70 -13.42
C ALA A 315 -15.24 -23.63 -14.33
N ALA A 316 -15.17 -23.34 -15.63
CA ALA A 316 -14.35 -24.09 -16.57
C ALA A 316 -12.86 -23.97 -16.22
N GLN A 317 -12.38 -22.76 -15.94
CA GLN A 317 -11.00 -22.52 -15.52
C GLN A 317 -10.68 -23.20 -14.18
N ALA A 318 -11.60 -23.15 -13.21
CA ALA A 318 -11.44 -23.82 -11.93
C ALA A 318 -11.27 -25.35 -12.12
N LEU A 319 -12.06 -25.97 -13.00
CA LEU A 319 -11.89 -27.39 -13.35
C LEU A 319 -10.54 -27.72 -13.97
N ILE A 320 -9.93 -26.81 -14.75
CA ILE A 320 -8.54 -26.96 -15.22
C ILE A 320 -7.57 -26.95 -14.03
N GLU A 321 -7.77 -26.03 -13.07
CA GLU A 321 -6.92 -25.84 -11.88
C GLU A 321 -6.98 -27.02 -10.90
N LEU A 322 -8.10 -27.76 -10.86
CA LEU A 322 -8.20 -29.03 -10.12
C LEU A 322 -7.30 -30.15 -10.68
N GLY A 323 -6.68 -29.94 -11.84
CA GLY A 323 -5.73 -30.88 -12.43
C GLY A 323 -6.37 -31.97 -13.32
N PRO A 324 -5.72 -33.14 -13.47
CA PRO A 324 -6.15 -34.16 -14.46
C PRO A 324 -7.56 -34.70 -14.24
N GLY A 325 -8.06 -34.70 -13.00
CA GLY A 325 -9.44 -35.09 -12.69
C GLY A 325 -10.45 -34.10 -13.26
N GLY A 326 -10.29 -32.81 -12.93
CA GLY A 326 -11.18 -31.76 -13.40
C GLY A 326 -11.15 -31.58 -14.92
N ARG A 327 -9.98 -31.68 -15.56
CA ARG A 327 -9.87 -31.68 -17.04
C ARG A 327 -10.66 -32.80 -17.71
N ARG A 328 -10.64 -34.01 -17.14
CA ARG A 328 -11.42 -35.14 -17.66
C ARG A 328 -12.93 -34.89 -17.56
N MET A 329 -13.37 -34.28 -16.46
CA MET A 329 -14.78 -33.90 -16.29
C MET A 329 -15.18 -32.79 -17.26
N LEU A 330 -14.35 -31.75 -17.38
CA LEU A 330 -14.61 -30.64 -18.29
C LEU A 330 -14.72 -31.10 -19.75
N ALA A 331 -13.89 -32.08 -20.16
CA ALA A 331 -13.95 -32.67 -21.50
C ALA A 331 -15.26 -33.41 -21.82
N THR A 332 -16.10 -33.71 -20.82
CA THR A 332 -17.43 -34.29 -21.04
C THR A 332 -18.52 -33.25 -21.28
N SER A 333 -18.29 -31.97 -20.93
CA SER A 333 -19.23 -30.89 -21.20
C SER A 333 -19.11 -30.42 -22.64
N SER A 334 -20.27 -30.14 -23.27
CA SER A 334 -20.34 -29.54 -24.60
C SER A 334 -20.41 -28.01 -24.55
N SER A 335 -20.27 -27.41 -23.36
CA SER A 335 -20.26 -25.97 -23.16
C SER A 335 -19.22 -25.29 -24.05
N PRO A 336 -19.55 -24.17 -24.71
CA PRO A 336 -18.54 -23.39 -25.43
C PRO A 336 -17.40 -22.94 -24.52
N TYR A 337 -17.67 -22.71 -23.22
CA TYR A 337 -16.66 -22.29 -22.25
C TYR A 337 -15.73 -23.43 -21.82
N ALA A 338 -16.23 -24.68 -21.80
CA ALA A 338 -15.41 -25.86 -21.59
C ALA A 338 -14.41 -26.04 -22.74
N VAL A 339 -14.89 -25.90 -23.98
CA VAL A 339 -14.03 -25.98 -25.18
C VAL A 339 -13.00 -24.86 -25.19
N GLU A 340 -13.41 -23.62 -24.87
CA GLU A 340 -12.52 -22.47 -24.78
C GLU A 340 -11.40 -22.69 -23.75
N ALA A 341 -11.74 -23.11 -22.53
CA ALA A 341 -10.78 -23.34 -21.45
C ALA A 341 -9.78 -24.46 -21.79
N MET A 342 -10.25 -25.58 -22.36
CA MET A 342 -9.38 -26.67 -22.80
C MET A 342 -8.45 -26.25 -23.94
N ALA A 343 -8.92 -25.44 -24.88
CA ALA A 343 -8.08 -24.91 -25.96
C ALA A 343 -7.00 -23.96 -25.44
N LEU A 344 -7.34 -23.06 -24.51
CA LEU A 344 -6.37 -22.16 -23.88
C LEU A 344 -5.30 -22.91 -23.10
N GLU A 345 -5.69 -23.97 -22.38
CA GLU A 345 -4.74 -24.81 -21.64
C GLU A 345 -3.79 -25.57 -22.56
N ALA A 346 -4.29 -26.11 -23.68
CA ALA A 346 -3.45 -26.78 -24.68
C ALA A 346 -2.38 -25.82 -25.27
N ILE A 347 -2.74 -24.55 -25.50
CA ILE A 347 -1.80 -23.52 -25.97
C ILE A 347 -0.74 -23.22 -24.91
N ARG A 348 -1.10 -23.19 -23.62
CA ARG A 348 -0.16 -22.94 -22.52
C ARG A 348 0.81 -24.11 -22.33
N GLY A 349 0.30 -25.34 -22.33
CA GLY A 349 1.11 -26.56 -22.17
C GLY A 349 2.03 -26.87 -23.35
N GLY A 350 1.72 -26.39 -24.55
CA GLY A 350 2.59 -26.51 -25.73
C GLY A 350 3.77 -25.54 -25.78
N ARG A 351 3.89 -24.62 -24.80
CA ARG A 351 4.97 -23.61 -24.70
C ARG A 351 5.97 -23.87 -23.57
N SER A 352 5.78 -24.92 -22.78
CA SER A 352 6.66 -25.35 -21.68
C SER A 352 7.53 -26.53 -22.10
#